data_AF-A0A2D0IJN8-F1
#
_entry.id   AF-A0A2D0IJN8-F1
#
_cell.length_a   1.000
_cell.length_b   1.000
_cell.length_c   1.000
_cell.angle_alpha   90.00
_cell.angle_beta   90.00
_cell.angle_gamma   90.00
#
_symmetry.space_group_name_H-M   'P 1'
#
loop_
_entity.id
_entity.type
_entity.pdbx_description
1 polymer ?
#
loop_
_entity_poly.entity_id
_entity_poly.type
_entity_poly.pdbx_seq_one_letter_code
_entity_poly.pdbx_strand_id
1 'polypeptide(L)'
;MVQRHAVLNPLKFGSCMRDIGLWGCPYRLKCQSVQVCEHFTLTGRIDEYSNIKDKKKTLQNAKIQILHSISPKSIHDNMLKNIDDSLQYLESMETEWQQRAESQYLIDVNNLLSKNTNTEGEIKTLAALFALEHNQLKKDN
;
A
#
# COMPACT_ATOMS: atom_id res chain seq x y z
N MET A 1 -8.55 11.90 26.92
CA MET A 1 -8.75 11.91 25.46
C MET A 1 -8.06 10.68 24.90
N VAL A 2 -8.79 9.66 24.43
CA VAL A 2 -8.17 8.42 23.95
C VAL A 2 -7.53 8.70 22.59
N GLN A 3 -6.20 8.58 22.49
CA GLN A 3 -5.50 8.60 21.22
C GLN A 3 -6.02 7.43 20.38
N ARG A 4 -6.87 7.72 19.38
CA ARG A 4 -7.28 6.76 18.36
C ARG A 4 -6.14 6.58 17.37
N HIS A 5 -5.04 5.99 17.80
CA HIS A 5 -4.07 5.47 16.85
C HIS A 5 -4.73 4.24 16.25
N ALA A 6 -5.12 4.32 14.98
CA ALA A 6 -5.54 3.14 14.24
C ALA A 6 -4.31 2.22 14.21
N VAL A 7 -4.33 1.19 15.06
CA VAL A 7 -3.26 0.20 15.09
C VAL A 7 -3.31 -0.55 13.77
N LEU A 8 -2.26 -0.39 12.97
CA LEU A 8 -2.11 -1.11 11.71
C LEU A 8 -1.42 -2.44 11.99
N ASN A 9 -2.16 -3.52 11.80
CA ASN A 9 -1.64 -4.87 11.89
C ASN A 9 -1.06 -5.27 10.52
N PRO A 10 0.25 -5.58 10.43
CA PRO A 10 0.90 -5.83 9.16
C PRO A 10 0.38 -7.12 8.51
N LEU A 11 0.12 -7.05 7.20
CA LEU A 11 -0.19 -8.20 6.37
C LEU A 11 0.94 -8.39 5.34
N LYS A 12 0.99 -9.59 4.73
CA LYS A 12 1.89 -9.85 3.59
C LYS A 12 1.69 -8.85 2.44
N PHE A 13 0.45 -8.39 2.28
CA PHE A 13 0.05 -7.35 1.35
C PHE A 13 -0.79 -6.35 2.14
N GLY A 14 -0.42 -5.06 2.19
CA GLY A 14 -1.13 -4.02 2.94
C GLY A 14 -1.07 -4.19 4.47
N SER A 15 -2.03 -3.56 5.15
CA SER A 15 -2.23 -3.68 6.60
C SER A 15 -3.72 -3.73 6.94
N CYS A 16 -4.03 -4.26 8.12
CA CYS A 16 -5.37 -4.34 8.67
C CYS A 16 -5.54 -3.37 9.84
N MET A 17 -6.57 -2.54 9.81
CA MET A 17 -6.92 -1.61 10.89
C MET A 17 -7.69 -2.27 12.04
N ARG A 18 -8.16 -3.51 11.85
CA ARG A 18 -8.88 -4.26 12.88
C ARG A 18 -7.88 -4.96 13.79
N ASP A 19 -8.18 -5.01 15.08
CA ASP A 19 -7.42 -5.82 16.04
C ASP A 19 -7.70 -7.32 15.78
N ILE A 20 -6.71 -8.00 15.20
CA ILE A 20 -6.78 -9.42 14.86
C ILE A 20 -6.38 -10.28 16.08
N GLY A 21 -5.60 -9.73 17.02
CA GLY A 21 -4.98 -10.48 18.12
C GLY A 21 -5.98 -10.99 19.16
N LEU A 22 -7.07 -10.26 19.39
CA LEU A 22 -8.08 -10.62 20.40
C LEU A 22 -9.16 -11.60 19.90
N TRP A 23 -9.63 -11.45 18.65
CA TRP A 23 -10.82 -12.15 18.16
C TRP A 23 -10.66 -12.81 16.78
N GLY A 24 -9.46 -12.71 16.17
CA GLY A 24 -9.27 -13.09 14.77
C GLY A 24 -10.05 -12.19 13.80
N CYS A 25 -9.93 -12.43 12.49
CA CYS A 25 -10.66 -11.68 11.47
C CYS A 25 -11.89 -12.48 10.96
N PRO A 26 -13.13 -11.96 11.06
CA PRO A 26 -14.33 -12.63 10.57
C PRO A 26 -14.37 -12.70 9.05
N TYR A 27 -13.76 -11.72 8.38
CA TYR A 27 -13.60 -11.66 6.93
C TYR A 27 -12.38 -12.43 6.44
N ARG A 28 -11.98 -13.47 7.18
CA ARG A 28 -10.73 -14.23 6.99
C ARG A 28 -10.44 -14.42 5.50
N LEU A 29 -9.25 -13.99 5.08
CA LEU A 29 -8.73 -14.05 3.70
C LEU A 29 -9.21 -12.99 2.69
N LYS A 30 -10.23 -12.15 2.94
CA LYS A 30 -10.65 -11.11 1.95
C LYS A 30 -9.48 -10.25 1.46
N CYS A 31 -8.66 -9.76 2.39
CA CYS A 31 -7.49 -8.94 2.06
C CYS A 31 -6.44 -9.70 1.23
N GLN A 32 -6.34 -11.02 1.40
CA GLN A 32 -5.38 -11.85 0.67
C GLN A 32 -5.91 -12.27 -0.71
N SER A 33 -7.23 -12.49 -0.81
CA SER A 33 -7.95 -12.82 -2.05
C SER A 33 -8.30 -11.60 -2.90
N VAL A 34 -7.91 -10.40 -2.47
CA VAL A 34 -8.14 -9.15 -3.21
C VAL A 34 -9.62 -8.77 -3.31
N GLN A 35 -10.39 -9.23 -2.33
CA GLN A 35 -11.77 -8.79 -2.15
C GLN A 35 -11.81 -7.52 -1.30
N VAL A 36 -12.81 -6.70 -1.56
CA VAL A 36 -13.05 -5.46 -0.80
C VAL A 36 -13.19 -5.79 0.69
N CYS A 37 -12.37 -5.12 1.51
CA CYS A 37 -12.38 -5.23 2.95
C CYS A 37 -12.26 -3.84 3.56
N GLU A 38 -13.24 -3.45 4.38
CA GLU A 38 -13.33 -2.12 5.01
C GLU A 38 -12.18 -1.82 5.97
N HIS A 39 -11.53 -2.86 6.49
CA HIS A 39 -10.42 -2.73 7.42
C HIS A 39 -9.05 -2.83 6.73
N PHE A 40 -9.01 -3.02 5.42
CA PHE A 40 -7.77 -3.11 4.66
C PHE A 40 -7.28 -1.72 4.25
N THR A 41 -5.98 -1.50 4.34
CA THR A 41 -5.36 -0.27 3.83
C THR A 41 -3.96 -0.52 3.29
N LEU A 42 -3.58 0.25 2.27
CA LEU A 42 -2.21 0.32 1.80
C LEU A 42 -1.42 1.30 2.66
N THR A 43 -0.17 0.93 2.94
CA THR A 43 0.73 1.69 3.81
C THR A 43 1.76 2.50 3.03
N GLY A 44 1.86 2.28 1.72
CA GLY A 44 2.87 2.92 0.88
C GLY A 44 4.20 2.19 0.89
N ARG A 45 4.24 0.94 1.38
CA ARG A 45 5.46 0.14 1.30
C ARG A 45 5.78 -0.16 -0.17
N ILE A 46 7.08 -0.21 -0.48
CA ILE A 46 7.58 -0.37 -1.85
C ILE A 46 7.17 -1.72 -2.48
N ASP A 47 7.04 -2.77 -1.68
CA ASP A 47 6.60 -4.09 -2.11
C ASP A 47 5.10 -4.14 -2.43
N GLU A 48 4.29 -3.21 -1.92
CA GLU A 48 2.85 -3.18 -2.17
C GLU A 48 2.55 -2.92 -3.65
N TYR A 49 3.30 -2.04 -4.31
CA TYR A 49 3.08 -1.72 -5.72
C TYR A 49 3.35 -2.91 -6.66
N SER A 50 4.44 -3.66 -6.45
CA SER A 50 4.71 -4.87 -7.24
C SER A 50 3.64 -5.92 -6.99
N ASN A 51 3.24 -6.11 -5.72
CA ASN A 51 2.19 -7.05 -5.35
C ASN A 51 0.85 -6.72 -6.03
N ILE A 52 0.49 -5.44 -6.17
CA ILE A 52 -0.72 -5.03 -6.90
C ILE A 52 -0.63 -5.51 -8.36
N LYS A 53 0.50 -5.25 -9.04
CA LYS A 53 0.71 -5.65 -10.43
C LYS A 53 0.67 -7.16 -10.63
N ASP A 54 1.35 -7.90 -9.76
CA ASP A 54 1.39 -9.35 -9.81
C ASP A 54 -0.02 -9.94 -9.63
N LYS A 55 -0.78 -9.43 -8.64
CA LYS A 55 -2.17 -9.84 -8.40
C LYS A 55 -3.09 -9.51 -9.57
N LYS A 56 -2.97 -8.32 -10.18
CA LYS A 56 -3.72 -7.97 -11.40
C LYS A 56 -3.46 -8.96 -12.52
N LYS A 57 -2.19 -9.28 -12.78
CA LYS A 57 -1.80 -10.25 -13.81
C LYS A 57 -2.36 -11.64 -13.52
N THR A 58 -2.29 -12.10 -12.26
CA THR A 58 -2.87 -13.38 -11.85
C THR A 58 -4.38 -13.42 -12.08
N LEU A 59 -5.12 -12.36 -11.72
CA LEU A 59 -6.57 -12.29 -11.94
C LEU A 59 -6.94 -12.22 -13.42
N GLN A 60 -6.20 -11.47 -14.23
CA GLN A 60 -6.39 -11.43 -15.69
C GLN A 60 -6.19 -12.81 -16.32
N ASN A 61 -5.15 -13.54 -15.90
CA ASN A 61 -4.91 -14.91 -16.36
C ASN A 61 -6.05 -15.85 -15.92
N ALA A 62 -6.52 -15.73 -14.68
CA ALA A 62 -7.66 -16.51 -14.19
C ALA A 62 -8.94 -16.23 -14.99
N LYS A 63 -9.18 -14.96 -15.36
CA LYS A 63 -10.30 -14.56 -16.23
C LYS A 63 -10.25 -15.28 -17.57
N ILE A 64 -9.08 -15.31 -18.22
CA ILE A 64 -8.89 -16.00 -19.51
C ILE A 64 -9.12 -17.51 -19.36
N GLN A 65 -8.61 -18.13 -18.30
CA GLN A 65 -8.79 -19.55 -18.04
C GLN A 65 -10.27 -19.93 -17.86
N ILE A 66 -11.04 -19.09 -17.14
CA ILE A 66 -12.47 -19.30 -16.94
C ILE A 66 -13.21 -19.22 -18.27
N LEU A 67 -12.93 -18.20 -19.09
CA LEU A 67 -13.52 -18.04 -20.42
C LEU A 67 -13.27 -19.24 -21.34
N HIS A 68 -12.13 -19.92 -21.18
CA HIS A 68 -11.76 -21.09 -21.96
C HIS A 68 -12.30 -22.41 -21.38
N SER A 69 -12.88 -22.41 -20.19
CA SER A 69 -13.31 -23.63 -19.51
C SER A 69 -14.77 -24.01 -19.82
N ILE A 70 -15.01 -25.31 -20.01
CA ILE A 70 -16.33 -25.87 -20.32
C ILE A 70 -17.09 -26.07 -18.99
N SER A 71 -17.64 -24.99 -18.46
CA SER A 71 -18.47 -24.97 -17.25
C SER A 71 -19.87 -24.38 -17.54
N PRO A 72 -20.88 -24.63 -16.71
CA PRO A 72 -22.21 -24.03 -16.85
C PRO A 72 -22.15 -22.50 -16.89
N LYS A 73 -22.88 -21.88 -17.83
CA LYS A 73 -22.90 -20.42 -18.07
C LYS A 73 -23.17 -19.58 -16.81
N SER A 74 -24.08 -20.03 -15.93
CA SER A 74 -24.43 -19.32 -14.69
C SER A 74 -23.31 -19.28 -13.64
N ILE A 75 -22.41 -20.25 -13.64
CA ILE A 75 -21.26 -20.31 -12.73
C ILE A 75 -20.17 -19.37 -13.24
N HIS A 76 -19.96 -19.34 -14.56
CA HIS A 76 -19.04 -18.41 -15.22
C HIS A 76 -19.38 -16.96 -14.94
N ASP A 77 -20.64 -16.57 -15.13
CA ASP A 77 -21.05 -15.17 -15.02
C ASP A 77 -20.78 -14.60 -13.61
N ASN A 78 -21.04 -15.40 -12.56
CA ASN A 78 -20.76 -15.00 -11.18
C ASN A 78 -19.25 -14.91 -10.88
N MET A 79 -18.45 -15.87 -11.36
CA MET A 79 -17.00 -15.84 -11.16
C MET A 79 -16.35 -14.67 -11.92
N LEU A 80 -16.76 -14.43 -13.16
CA LEU A 80 -16.28 -13.32 -13.98
C LEU A 80 -16.61 -11.99 -13.32
N LYS A 81 -17.83 -11.84 -12.80
CA LYS A 81 -18.22 -10.64 -12.03
C LYS A 81 -17.32 -10.42 -10.82
N ASN A 82 -17.09 -11.45 -10.01
CA ASN A 82 -16.20 -11.34 -8.83
C ASN A 82 -14.76 -10.95 -9.21
N ILE A 83 -14.26 -11.46 -10.34
CA ILE A 83 -12.94 -11.10 -10.86
C ILE A 83 -12.93 -9.64 -11.30
N ASP A 84 -13.96 -9.19 -12.02
CA ASP A 84 -14.08 -7.81 -12.49
C ASP A 84 -14.16 -6.82 -11.32
N ASP A 85 -14.96 -7.12 -10.30
CA ASP A 85 -15.04 -6.33 -9.07
C ASP A 85 -13.66 -6.24 -8.37
N SER A 86 -12.92 -7.35 -8.33
CA SER A 86 -11.58 -7.41 -7.72
C SER A 86 -10.53 -6.66 -8.53
N LEU A 87 -10.61 -6.69 -9.87
CA LEU A 87 -9.74 -5.92 -10.76
C LEU A 87 -9.98 -4.42 -10.62
N GLN A 88 -11.25 -4.00 -10.58
CA GLN A 88 -11.61 -2.61 -10.36
C GLN A 88 -11.10 -2.11 -9.01
N TYR A 89 -11.19 -2.94 -7.96
CA TYR A 89 -10.63 -2.60 -6.65
C TYR A 89 -9.11 -2.49 -6.66
N LEU A 90 -8.40 -3.35 -7.40
CA LEU A 90 -6.95 -3.21 -7.60
C LEU A 90 -6.57 -1.95 -8.37
N GLU A 91 -7.39 -1.52 -9.31
CA GLU A 91 -7.20 -0.28 -10.05
C GLU A 91 -7.31 0.94 -9.14
N SER A 92 -8.34 1.03 -8.30
CA SER A 92 -8.44 2.12 -7.34
C SER A 92 -7.25 2.13 -6.37
N MET A 93 -6.85 0.97 -5.87
CA MET A 93 -5.67 0.83 -5.01
C MET A 93 -4.37 1.27 -5.68
N GLU A 94 -4.17 0.93 -6.96
CA GLU A 94 -2.98 1.37 -7.70
C GLU A 94 -2.97 2.89 -7.85
N THR A 95 -4.10 3.49 -8.21
CA THR A 95 -4.20 4.95 -8.38
C THR A 95 -3.96 5.69 -7.07
N GLU A 96 -4.54 5.21 -5.96
CA GLU A 96 -4.31 5.79 -4.64
C GLU A 96 -2.84 5.69 -4.23
N TRP A 97 -2.20 4.55 -4.49
CA TRP A 97 -0.78 4.36 -4.18
C TRP A 97 0.09 5.31 -5.01
N GLN A 98 -0.17 5.43 -6.32
CA GLN A 98 0.56 6.34 -7.21
C GLN A 98 0.39 7.80 -6.80
N GLN A 99 -0.84 8.24 -6.53
CA GLN A 99 -1.11 9.59 -6.04
C GLN A 99 -0.37 9.88 -4.73
N ARG A 100 -0.36 8.93 -3.79
CA ARG A 100 0.42 9.06 -2.56
C ARG A 100 1.91 9.15 -2.82
N ALA A 101 2.44 8.33 -3.73
CA ALA A 101 3.85 8.37 -4.11
C ALA A 101 4.24 9.70 -4.78
N GLU A 102 3.40 10.23 -5.66
CA GLU A 102 3.62 11.51 -6.34
C GLU A 102 3.48 12.71 -5.40
N SER A 103 2.58 12.62 -4.41
CA SER A 103 2.39 13.67 -3.40
C SER A 103 3.53 13.76 -2.38
N GLN A 104 4.41 12.76 -2.32
CA GLN A 104 5.56 12.78 -1.42
C GLN A 104 6.62 13.74 -1.95
N TYR A 105 7.03 14.68 -1.10
CA TYR A 105 8.13 15.59 -1.41
C TYR A 105 9.43 14.79 -1.44
N LEU A 106 10.01 14.61 -2.63
CA LEU A 106 11.31 13.99 -2.79
C LEU A 106 12.38 14.98 -2.32
N ILE A 107 13.06 14.63 -1.24
CA ILE A 107 14.18 15.42 -0.73
C ILE A 107 15.44 14.88 -1.38
N ASP A 108 16.12 15.72 -2.16
CA ASP A 108 17.47 15.40 -2.61
C ASP A 108 18.43 15.43 -1.42
N VAL A 109 18.80 14.24 -0.97
CA VAL A 109 19.73 14.04 0.14
C VAL A 109 21.07 14.73 -0.15
N ASN A 110 21.53 14.76 -1.41
CA ASN A 110 22.79 15.41 -1.74
C ASN A 110 22.71 16.94 -1.58
N ASN A 111 21.57 17.54 -1.92
CA ASN A 111 21.32 18.96 -1.69
C ASN A 111 21.20 19.27 -0.19
N LEU A 112 20.55 18.39 0.59
CA LEU A 112 20.44 18.50 2.05
C LEU A 112 21.82 18.47 2.73
N LEU A 113 22.70 17.59 2.27
CA LEU A 113 24.06 17.40 2.81
C LEU A 113 25.02 18.52 2.38
N SER A 114 24.97 18.93 1.11
CA SER A 114 25.87 19.95 0.55
C SER A 114 25.62 21.37 1.07
N LYS A 115 24.39 21.69 1.49
CA LYS A 115 24.08 22.99 2.13
C LYS A 115 24.55 23.09 3.59
N ASN A 116 24.89 21.97 4.24
CA ASN A 116 25.24 21.89 5.66
C ASN A 116 26.71 21.48 5.90
N THR A 117 27.63 21.89 5.01
CA THR A 117 29.07 21.59 5.04
C THR A 117 29.81 22.04 6.31
N ASN A 118 29.16 22.77 7.21
CA ASN A 118 29.75 23.25 8.47
C ASN A 118 29.42 22.36 9.69
N THR A 119 28.76 21.21 9.49
CA THR A 119 28.58 20.23 10.58
C THR A 119 29.74 19.23 10.53
N GLU A 120 30.75 19.45 11.37
CA GLU A 120 31.97 18.63 11.53
C GLU A 120 31.70 17.19 12.03
N GLY A 121 30.44 16.74 12.05
CA GLY A 121 30.05 15.39 12.45
C GLY A 121 29.40 14.65 11.29
N GLU A 122 29.94 13.49 10.93
CA GLU A 122 29.28 12.56 10.03
C GLU A 122 27.83 12.34 10.49
N ILE A 123 26.87 12.46 9.58
CA ILE A 123 25.48 12.15 9.87
C ILE A 123 25.36 10.62 9.97
N LYS A 124 25.42 10.12 11.21
CA LYS A 124 25.44 8.67 11.49
C LYS A 124 24.04 8.06 11.61
N THR A 125 22.98 8.88 11.70
CA THR A 125 21.62 8.40 11.96
C THR A 125 20.57 9.09 11.08
N LEU A 126 19.50 8.36 10.76
CA LEU A 126 18.32 8.91 10.05
C LEU A 126 17.68 10.07 10.83
N ALA A 127 17.67 10.00 12.17
CA ALA A 127 17.14 11.06 13.01
C ALA A 127 17.89 12.39 12.81
N ALA A 128 19.21 12.35 12.63
CA ALA A 128 20.00 13.55 12.33
C ALA A 128 19.68 14.13 10.94
N LEU A 129 19.41 13.29 9.92
CA LEU A 129 18.93 13.77 8.61
C LEU A 129 17.60 14.51 8.74
N PHE A 130 16.62 13.93 9.43
CA PHE A 130 15.31 14.56 9.63
C PHE A 130 15.39 15.86 10.44
N ALA A 131 16.27 15.91 11.44
CA ALA A 131 16.49 17.13 12.22
C ALA A 131 17.07 18.26 11.33
N LEU A 132 17.98 17.94 10.42
CA LEU A 132 18.54 18.90 9.47
C LEU A 132 17.49 19.42 8.48
N GLU A 133 16.70 18.52 7.90
CA GLU A 133 15.57 18.88 7.03
C GLU A 133 14.59 19.83 7.74
N HIS A 134 14.16 19.48 8.94
CA HIS A 134 13.23 20.29 9.72
C HIS A 134 13.78 21.70 10.01
N ASN A 135 15.09 21.81 10.26
CA ASN A 135 15.73 23.10 10.47
C ASN A 135 15.81 23.95 9.20
N GLN A 136 15.94 23.34 8.01
CA GLN A 136 15.91 24.07 6.74
C GLN A 136 14.50 24.61 6.45
N LEU A 137 13.47 23.79 6.63
CA LEU A 137 12.07 24.22 6.47
C LEU A 137 11.67 25.38 7.40
N LYS A 138 12.32 25.49 8.56
CA LYS A 138 12.14 26.63 9.48
C LYS A 138 12.85 27.91 9.07
N LYS A 139 13.91 27.83 8.25
CA LYS A 139 14.68 29.00 7.78
C LYS A 139 14.09 29.61 6.50
N ASP A 140 13.38 28.80 5.71
CA ASP A 140 12.72 29.23 4.47
C ASP A 140 11.32 29.84 4.71
N ASN A 141 10.83 29.85 5.97
CA ASN A 141 9.60 30.53 6.42
C ASN A 141 9.95 31.75 7.27
#